data_AF-A0A2E3RRW8-F1
#
_entry.id   AF-A0A2E3RRW8-F1
#
_cell.length_a   1.000
_cell.length_b   1.000
_cell.length_c   1.000
_cell.angle_alpha   90.00
_cell.angle_beta   90.00
_cell.angle_gamma   90.00
#
_symmetry.space_group_name_H-M   'P 1'
#
loop_
_entity.id
_entity.type
_entity.pdbx_description
1 polymer ?
#
loop_
_entity_poly.entity_id
_entity_poly.type
_entity_poly.pdbx_seq_one_letter_code
_entity_poly.pdbx_strand_id
1 'polypeptide(L)'
;NRPRMCRSQGGAMKRGSKHLYGQILQAIGLASLLIATACESRDGEDVEAGAMVEDLEPLELSSSIRFTEVTDTSGITAVMQSGESPSTQILEVKGGSLALIDIDDDGLLDLVMPNGATLADPEAGPGLKAWRNLGNLRFIEVTDFLGIDHRRWTFGVAVGDYDGDGLDDLYLGCYGPNVLLRNVGDGTFVEVSKQAGVDHLGWTTAAAFGDLDADGDLDLVGVNYLEFDAASPPDQVDFRGQKVLSGPHGLKAQANFVYENLGNGTFYDRSISSGFTASDPRYSLNTAILDMTNDGRADIYVGNDSHPNELWINKGDWSFQDEGVRRGLATNIEGSEQATMGVAIGDVDGNGRPDIFTSNFSSDTNTLHLNMEDGFFADRTSTWGLAGVSRPYLGWATSFLDLDHDGDEDLVVFNGHVYPQATTRTMDSDYRQPPLLFQRVGDRFERVTMLPMAMSRPHCDRSAVFADLDLDGDMDIIVGELNGPLRVLRNDHDQDDDFIVVSLLDPQEDSANPRGLGSMVQLEHDGRVQRRWLLGGGPFQSVTPAIAHFGIGRSSESAWITVIWPDGFEQLTEVAPGSHVTIERSVKEQGGDGS
;
A
#
# COMPACT_ATOMS: atom_id res chain seq x y z
N ASN A 1 29.12 -53.23 -23.37
CA ASN A 1 29.01 -54.61 -22.87
C ASN A 1 28.56 -54.63 -21.41
N ARG A 2 27.24 -54.83 -21.17
CA ARG A 2 26.69 -55.49 -19.95
C ARG A 2 27.12 -56.98 -19.95
N PRO A 3 26.79 -57.87 -18.97
CA PRO A 3 25.91 -57.80 -17.76
C PRO A 3 26.60 -58.43 -16.49
N ARG A 4 26.04 -58.68 -15.29
CA ARG A 4 24.78 -59.29 -14.77
C ARG A 4 24.64 -58.90 -13.28
N MET A 5 23.48 -58.46 -12.78
CA MET A 5 22.31 -59.24 -12.29
C MET A 5 22.58 -60.27 -11.19
N CYS A 6 21.97 -60.06 -10.01
CA CYS A 6 21.38 -61.11 -9.20
C CYS A 6 20.05 -60.64 -8.57
N ARG A 7 19.00 -61.45 -8.73
CA ARG A 7 17.63 -61.33 -8.22
C ARG A 7 17.35 -62.55 -7.33
N SER A 8 16.52 -62.38 -6.30
CA SER A 8 15.62 -63.39 -5.72
C SER A 8 14.50 -62.62 -4.98
N GLN A 9 13.24 -62.57 -5.44
CA GLN A 9 12.13 -63.53 -5.19
C GLN A 9 12.04 -63.99 -3.72
N GLY A 10 10.91 -63.96 -3.01
CA GLY A 10 9.52 -63.60 -3.31
C GLY A 10 8.64 -63.89 -2.06
N GLY A 11 7.37 -63.50 -2.08
CA GLY A 11 6.40 -63.90 -1.05
C GLY A 11 5.18 -62.99 -0.95
N ALA A 12 4.12 -63.34 -1.67
CA ALA A 12 2.79 -62.76 -1.53
C ALA A 12 2.02 -63.45 -0.38
N MET A 13 1.24 -62.69 0.39
CA MET A 13 0.13 -63.26 1.15
C MET A 13 -1.04 -62.25 1.23
N LYS A 14 -2.20 -62.70 0.78
CA LYS A 14 -3.49 -61.99 0.76
C LYS A 14 -4.44 -62.63 1.78
N ARG A 15 -5.31 -61.79 2.35
CA ARG A 15 -6.61 -62.02 3.03
C ARG A 15 -6.62 -62.24 4.55
N GLY A 16 -7.25 -61.28 5.24
CA GLY A 16 -8.61 -61.46 5.79
C GLY A 16 -8.84 -61.08 7.26
N SER A 17 -9.66 -60.05 7.52
CA SER A 17 -10.67 -59.89 8.60
C SER A 17 -10.96 -58.38 8.77
N LYS A 18 -12.10 -57.79 8.38
CA LYS A 18 -13.45 -57.71 8.98
C LYS A 18 -13.54 -57.04 10.38
N HIS A 19 -14.44 -56.03 10.44
CA HIS A 19 -15.00 -55.23 11.57
C HIS A 19 -14.17 -53.98 11.93
N LEU A 20 -14.67 -52.75 12.15
CA LEU A 20 -15.95 -52.25 12.70
C LEU A 20 -16.07 -50.72 12.35
N TYR A 21 -17.10 -50.24 11.64
CA TYR A 21 -18.21 -49.34 12.08
C TYR A 21 -17.88 -48.07 12.91
N GLY A 22 -18.35 -46.90 12.45
CA GLY A 22 -18.53 -45.62 13.20
C GLY A 22 -17.84 -44.40 12.55
N GLN A 23 -18.44 -43.70 11.57
CA GLN A 23 -19.27 -42.48 11.71
C GLN A 23 -18.60 -41.30 12.47
N ILE A 24 -18.34 -40.19 11.77
CA ILE A 24 -18.74 -38.80 12.11
C ILE A 24 -18.64 -37.98 10.81
N LEU A 25 -19.79 -37.55 10.32
CA LEU A 25 -19.99 -36.58 9.24
C LEU A 25 -21.32 -35.89 9.58
N GLN A 26 -21.35 -34.56 9.43
CA GLN A 26 -22.51 -33.66 9.46
C GLN A 26 -22.89 -33.06 10.83
N ALA A 27 -22.50 -31.80 11.01
CA ALA A 27 -23.20 -30.83 11.85
C ALA A 27 -23.27 -29.50 11.08
N ILE A 28 -24.27 -29.38 10.18
CA ILE A 28 -24.86 -28.11 9.74
C ILE A 28 -26.35 -28.41 9.55
N GLY A 29 -27.22 -27.76 10.31
CA GLY A 29 -28.65 -27.77 10.01
C GLY A 29 -29.57 -27.51 11.20
N LEU A 30 -30.20 -26.32 11.16
CA LEU A 30 -31.45 -25.93 11.81
C LEU A 30 -31.43 -25.59 13.31
N ALA A 31 -31.25 -24.30 13.59
CA ALA A 31 -31.91 -23.63 14.72
C ALA A 31 -32.85 -22.56 14.15
N SER A 32 -34.05 -22.96 13.75
CA SER A 32 -35.18 -22.07 13.45
C SER A 32 -36.45 -22.90 13.38
N LEU A 33 -37.12 -23.15 14.50
CA LEU A 33 -38.60 -23.22 14.61
C LEU A 33 -39.05 -23.66 16.02
N LEU A 34 -40.17 -23.07 16.45
CA LEU A 34 -41.12 -23.49 17.51
C LEU A 34 -40.96 -22.86 18.90
N ILE A 35 -41.46 -21.62 19.01
CA ILE A 35 -42.29 -21.20 20.14
C ILE A 35 -43.75 -21.36 19.70
N ALA A 36 -44.52 -22.25 20.34
CA ALA A 36 -45.95 -22.08 20.64
C ALA A 36 -46.58 -23.35 21.28
N THR A 37 -47.40 -23.13 22.31
CA THR A 37 -48.42 -24.01 22.96
C THR A 37 -47.92 -25.13 23.87
N ALA A 38 -48.47 -25.42 25.06
CA ALA A 38 -49.54 -24.83 25.88
C ALA A 38 -49.49 -25.44 27.30
N CYS A 39 -50.11 -24.75 28.26
CA CYS A 39 -50.33 -25.15 29.66
C CYS A 39 -51.02 -26.53 29.82
N GLU A 40 -50.60 -27.29 30.83
CA GLU A 40 -51.53 -27.97 31.75
C GLU A 40 -50.82 -28.33 33.08
N SER A 41 -51.51 -28.03 34.18
CA SER A 41 -51.09 -28.17 35.57
C SER A 41 -51.18 -29.61 36.10
N ARG A 42 -50.22 -30.05 36.91
CA ARG A 42 -50.46 -30.86 38.12
C ARG A 42 -49.23 -31.00 39.01
N ASP A 43 -49.51 -30.98 40.32
CA ASP A 43 -48.61 -30.90 41.46
C ASP A 43 -47.60 -32.05 41.61
N GLY A 44 -46.45 -31.75 42.21
CA GLY A 44 -45.77 -32.66 43.14
C GLY A 44 -44.30 -32.95 42.85
N GLU A 45 -43.47 -32.49 43.79
CA GLU A 45 -42.08 -32.90 44.11
C GLU A 45 -40.93 -32.13 43.46
N ASP A 46 -40.33 -31.29 44.33
CA ASP A 46 -39.07 -30.59 44.18
C ASP A 46 -37.93 -31.56 43.81
N VAL A 47 -37.38 -31.36 42.62
CA VAL A 47 -36.01 -31.74 42.32
C VAL A 47 -35.31 -30.46 41.88
N GLU A 48 -34.46 -29.92 42.75
CA GLU A 48 -33.51 -28.87 42.38
C GLU A 48 -32.56 -29.42 41.31
N ALA A 49 -32.94 -29.24 40.05
CA ALA A 49 -32.01 -29.24 38.95
C ALA A 49 -31.38 -27.84 38.92
N GLY A 50 -30.28 -27.67 39.64
CA GLY A 50 -29.36 -26.56 39.43
C GLY A 50 -28.81 -26.66 38.01
N ALA A 51 -29.53 -26.09 37.05
CA ALA A 51 -29.00 -25.82 35.73
C ALA A 51 -27.99 -24.68 35.88
N MET A 52 -26.71 -25.04 35.88
CA MET A 52 -25.65 -24.15 35.43
C MET A 52 -26.01 -23.77 33.99
N VAL A 53 -26.74 -22.67 33.83
CA VAL A 53 -26.62 -21.89 32.60
C VAL A 53 -25.23 -21.31 32.73
N GLU A 54 -24.24 -21.96 32.12
CA GLU A 54 -23.00 -21.28 31.80
C GLU A 54 -23.42 -20.05 31.00
N ASP A 55 -23.20 -18.87 31.58
CA ASP A 55 -23.17 -17.62 30.87
C ASP A 55 -22.17 -17.82 29.73
N LEU A 56 -22.68 -18.14 28.54
CA LEU A 56 -21.92 -17.93 27.32
C LEU A 56 -21.76 -16.42 27.25
N GLU A 57 -20.62 -15.93 27.72
CA GLU A 57 -20.17 -14.59 27.41
C GLU A 57 -20.38 -14.39 25.91
N PRO A 58 -20.98 -13.26 25.48
CA PRO A 58 -21.06 -12.96 24.07
C PRO A 58 -19.65 -13.10 23.50
N LEU A 59 -19.52 -13.79 22.35
CA LEU A 59 -18.28 -13.76 21.58
C LEU A 59 -17.97 -12.29 21.32
N GLU A 60 -17.08 -11.71 22.13
CA GLU A 60 -16.58 -10.38 21.86
C GLU A 60 -15.91 -10.44 20.49
N LEU A 61 -16.33 -9.53 19.60
CA LEU A 61 -15.59 -9.30 18.37
C LEU A 61 -14.15 -9.02 18.78
N SER A 62 -13.21 -9.80 18.26
CA SER A 62 -11.80 -9.72 18.68
C SER A 62 -11.12 -8.41 18.25
N SER A 63 -11.84 -7.49 17.61
CA SER A 63 -11.38 -6.20 17.11
C SER A 63 -12.55 -5.24 16.93
N SER A 64 -12.32 -3.94 17.18
CA SER A 64 -13.24 -2.80 16.95
C SER A 64 -13.35 -2.40 15.48
N ILE A 65 -12.39 -2.80 14.65
CA ILE A 65 -12.29 -2.38 13.24
C ILE A 65 -13.47 -2.94 12.44
N ARG A 66 -14.22 -2.06 11.78
CA ARG A 66 -15.44 -2.40 11.04
C ARG A 66 -15.40 -1.75 9.66
N PHE A 67 -15.74 -2.51 8.62
CA PHE A 67 -15.83 -2.00 7.26
C PHE A 67 -17.12 -2.43 6.57
N THR A 68 -17.71 -1.48 5.83
CA THR A 68 -18.82 -1.72 4.90
C THR A 68 -18.39 -1.40 3.47
N GLU A 69 -18.63 -2.32 2.54
CA GLU A 69 -18.44 -2.03 1.12
C GLU A 69 -19.61 -1.18 0.61
N VAL A 70 -19.33 0.05 0.18
CA VAL A 70 -20.33 1.03 -0.28
C VAL A 70 -20.24 1.34 -1.78
N THR A 71 -19.50 0.53 -2.54
CA THR A 71 -19.27 0.67 -3.99
C THR A 71 -20.57 0.91 -4.77
N ASP A 72 -21.60 0.10 -4.53
CA ASP A 72 -22.88 0.16 -5.28
C ASP A 72 -23.60 1.50 -5.10
N THR A 73 -23.33 2.20 -4.00
CA THR A 73 -23.93 3.50 -3.69
C THR A 73 -22.99 4.68 -3.92
N SER A 74 -21.69 4.43 -4.11
CA SER A 74 -20.69 5.50 -4.24
C SER A 74 -20.83 6.24 -5.57
N GLY A 75 -21.11 5.52 -6.66
CA GLY A 75 -21.11 6.07 -8.02
C GLY A 75 -19.81 5.82 -8.78
N ILE A 76 -18.82 5.19 -8.15
CA ILE A 76 -17.63 4.66 -8.83
C ILE A 76 -18.04 3.42 -9.62
N THR A 77 -17.75 3.42 -10.92
CA THR A 77 -17.98 2.27 -11.80
C THR A 77 -16.84 2.18 -12.80
N ALA A 78 -15.83 1.38 -12.48
CA ALA A 78 -14.69 1.14 -13.36
C ALA A 78 -14.14 -0.27 -13.19
N VAL A 79 -13.44 -0.72 -14.24
CA VAL A 79 -12.63 -1.93 -14.22
C VAL A 79 -11.18 -1.53 -14.39
N MET A 80 -10.33 -1.99 -13.48
CA MET A 80 -8.88 -1.87 -13.60
C MET A 80 -8.38 -2.94 -14.56
N GLN A 81 -8.15 -2.57 -15.81
CA GLN A 81 -7.68 -3.49 -16.84
C GLN A 81 -6.15 -3.56 -16.83
N SER A 82 -5.61 -4.77 -16.84
CA SER A 82 -4.19 -5.02 -17.08
C SER A 82 -4.07 -6.39 -17.75
N GLY A 83 -3.96 -6.37 -19.08
CA GLY A 83 -3.88 -7.57 -19.90
C GLY A 83 -5.19 -8.32 -20.09
N GLU A 84 -5.06 -9.58 -20.49
CA GLU A 84 -6.15 -10.55 -20.54
C GLU A 84 -6.45 -11.14 -19.15
N SER A 85 -7.66 -11.68 -19.00
CA SER A 85 -8.08 -12.42 -17.81
C SER A 85 -8.50 -13.84 -18.21
N PRO A 86 -7.79 -14.89 -17.75
CA PRO A 86 -6.62 -14.85 -16.87
C PRO A 86 -5.34 -14.34 -17.56
N SER A 87 -4.44 -13.74 -16.79
CA SER A 87 -3.14 -13.25 -17.28
C SER A 87 -2.28 -14.37 -17.89
N THR A 88 -1.60 -14.06 -18.99
CA THR A 88 -0.73 -14.97 -19.74
C THR A 88 0.75 -14.59 -19.67
N GLN A 89 1.05 -13.33 -19.37
CA GLN A 89 2.40 -12.76 -19.33
C GLN A 89 2.62 -11.91 -18.09
N ILE A 90 3.90 -11.67 -17.75
CA ILE A 90 4.29 -10.90 -16.58
C ILE A 90 3.87 -9.43 -16.63
N LEU A 91 3.71 -8.86 -17.82
CA LEU A 91 3.16 -7.52 -18.01
C LEU A 91 1.71 -7.39 -17.51
N GLU A 92 0.96 -8.49 -17.58
CA GLU A 92 -0.49 -8.54 -17.31
C GLU A 92 -0.82 -8.80 -15.84
N VAL A 93 0.16 -9.02 -14.96
CA VAL A 93 -0.10 -9.38 -13.56
C VAL A 93 -0.01 -8.23 -12.58
N LYS A 94 0.57 -7.09 -12.98
CA LYS A 94 0.88 -5.99 -12.05
C LYS A 94 -0.36 -5.20 -11.63
N GLY A 95 -1.38 -5.11 -12.49
CA GLY A 95 -2.57 -4.30 -12.23
C GLY A 95 -2.43 -2.90 -12.80
N GLY A 96 -2.92 -1.91 -12.07
CA GLY A 96 -2.81 -0.49 -12.35
C GLY A 96 -2.77 0.31 -11.04
N SER A 97 -2.75 1.63 -11.15
CA SER A 97 -2.59 2.55 -10.03
C SER A 97 -3.87 3.29 -9.66
N LEU A 98 -3.88 3.86 -8.46
CA LEU A 98 -4.89 4.79 -7.95
C LEU A 98 -4.18 6.00 -7.36
N ALA A 99 -4.76 7.19 -7.51
CA ALA A 99 -4.31 8.40 -6.83
C ALA A 99 -5.52 9.10 -6.22
N LEU A 100 -5.34 9.63 -5.01
CA LEU A 100 -6.28 10.54 -4.37
C LEU A 100 -5.69 11.95 -4.40
N ILE A 101 -6.36 12.86 -5.09
CA ILE A 101 -5.93 14.25 -5.28
C ILE A 101 -7.15 15.18 -5.23
N ASP A 102 -6.97 16.44 -4.88
CA ASP A 102 -8.04 17.45 -4.99
C ASP A 102 -7.92 18.13 -6.37
N ILE A 103 -8.73 17.71 -7.35
CA ILE A 103 -8.56 18.15 -8.75
C ILE A 103 -9.02 19.60 -8.94
N ASP A 104 -10.06 20.02 -8.20
CA ASP A 104 -10.69 21.33 -8.32
C ASP A 104 -10.57 22.24 -7.09
N ASP A 105 -9.70 21.89 -6.14
CA ASP A 105 -9.36 22.63 -4.91
C ASP A 105 -10.61 22.92 -4.05
N ASP A 106 -11.52 21.94 -3.97
CA ASP A 106 -12.77 22.05 -3.22
C ASP A 106 -12.70 21.47 -1.80
N GLY A 107 -11.54 20.91 -1.44
CA GLY A 107 -11.24 20.30 -0.16
C GLY A 107 -11.65 18.84 -0.05
N LEU A 108 -12.19 18.23 -1.11
CA LEU A 108 -12.53 16.81 -1.17
C LEU A 108 -11.56 16.06 -2.07
N LEU A 109 -11.05 14.93 -1.57
CA LEU A 109 -10.16 14.09 -2.36
C LEU A 109 -10.92 13.34 -3.44
N ASP A 110 -10.53 13.57 -4.68
CA ASP A 110 -11.01 12.91 -5.88
C ASP A 110 -10.18 11.68 -6.21
N LEU A 111 -10.78 10.77 -6.97
CA LEU A 111 -10.11 9.55 -7.41
C LEU A 111 -9.66 9.66 -8.85
N VAL A 112 -8.36 9.42 -9.09
CA VAL A 112 -7.81 9.19 -10.43
C VAL A 112 -7.32 7.75 -10.54
N MET A 113 -7.73 7.07 -11.62
CA MET A 113 -7.30 5.71 -11.95
C MET A 113 -6.66 5.71 -13.35
N PRO A 114 -5.33 5.88 -13.45
CA PRO A 114 -4.61 5.55 -14.66
C PRO A 114 -4.79 4.05 -14.96
N ASN A 115 -5.30 3.74 -16.14
CA ASN A 115 -5.69 2.37 -16.48
C ASN A 115 -4.61 1.68 -17.32
N GLY A 116 -4.65 0.35 -17.35
CA GLY A 116 -3.73 -0.44 -18.18
C GLY A 116 -4.21 -0.60 -19.61
N ALA A 117 -3.66 -1.59 -20.31
CA ALA A 117 -4.04 -1.96 -21.66
C ALA A 117 -3.93 -3.47 -21.85
N THR A 118 -3.77 -3.94 -23.10
CA THR A 118 -3.57 -5.37 -23.40
C THR A 118 -2.32 -5.57 -24.25
N LEU A 119 -1.79 -6.80 -24.29
CA LEU A 119 -0.64 -7.11 -25.15
C LEU A 119 -0.91 -6.86 -26.64
N ALA A 120 -2.17 -7.05 -27.07
CA ALA A 120 -2.58 -6.84 -28.45
C ALA A 120 -2.58 -5.36 -28.86
N ASP A 121 -2.82 -4.46 -27.90
CA ASP A 121 -2.87 -3.02 -28.13
C ASP A 121 -2.40 -2.24 -26.89
N PRO A 122 -1.09 -2.18 -26.62
CA PRO A 122 -0.53 -1.56 -25.41
C PRO A 122 -0.68 -0.03 -25.36
N GLU A 123 -1.07 0.59 -26.48
CA GLU A 123 -1.21 2.04 -26.64
C GLU A 123 -2.67 2.51 -26.62
N ALA A 124 -3.64 1.59 -26.75
CA ALA A 124 -5.06 1.92 -26.85
C ALA A 124 -5.91 1.13 -25.82
N GLY A 125 -5.54 1.27 -24.55
CA GLY A 125 -6.35 0.80 -23.44
C GLY A 125 -7.68 1.56 -23.27
N PRO A 126 -8.48 1.19 -22.25
CA PRO A 126 -9.73 1.84 -21.90
C PRO A 126 -9.59 3.32 -21.52
N GLY A 127 -8.37 3.76 -21.20
CA GLY A 127 -8.07 5.14 -20.82
C GLY A 127 -8.10 5.36 -19.31
N LEU A 128 -7.35 6.38 -18.88
CA LEU A 128 -7.44 6.94 -17.53
C LEU A 128 -8.89 7.32 -17.22
N LYS A 129 -9.28 7.11 -15.96
CA LYS A 129 -10.59 7.48 -15.43
C LYS A 129 -10.42 8.37 -14.21
N ALA A 130 -11.36 9.29 -14.00
CA ALA A 130 -11.40 10.09 -12.78
C ALA A 130 -12.82 10.29 -12.29
N TRP A 131 -12.96 10.44 -10.97
CA TRP A 131 -14.21 10.72 -10.29
C TRP A 131 -14.02 11.83 -9.28
N ARG A 132 -14.89 12.83 -9.36
CA ARG A 132 -14.95 13.87 -8.35
C ARG A 132 -15.76 13.41 -7.14
N ASN A 133 -15.23 13.60 -5.95
CA ASN A 133 -15.91 13.36 -4.68
C ASN A 133 -16.95 14.47 -4.42
N LEU A 134 -18.09 14.07 -3.89
CA LEU A 134 -19.22 14.94 -3.57
C LEU A 134 -19.52 14.92 -2.05
N GLY A 135 -18.62 14.32 -1.26
CA GLY A 135 -18.75 14.02 0.16
C GLY A 135 -19.60 12.78 0.42
N ASN A 136 -19.53 12.25 1.65
CA ASN A 136 -20.29 11.05 2.07
C ASN A 136 -20.05 9.84 1.15
N LEU A 137 -18.80 9.67 0.67
CA LEU A 137 -18.38 8.62 -0.25
C LEU A 137 -19.21 8.56 -1.54
N ARG A 138 -19.70 9.72 -2.01
CA ARG A 138 -20.41 9.87 -3.28
C ARG A 138 -19.49 10.46 -4.33
N PHE A 139 -19.46 9.86 -5.50
CA PHE A 139 -18.56 10.21 -6.58
C PHE A 139 -19.31 10.36 -7.90
N ILE A 140 -18.83 11.26 -8.76
CA ILE A 140 -19.30 11.41 -10.14
C ILE A 140 -18.13 11.29 -11.10
N GLU A 141 -18.26 10.48 -12.15
CA GLU A 141 -17.19 10.36 -13.16
C GLU A 141 -17.02 11.70 -13.90
N VAL A 142 -15.78 12.19 -13.94
CA VAL A 142 -15.40 13.46 -14.58
C VAL A 142 -14.32 13.27 -15.66
N THR A 143 -14.05 12.04 -16.09
CA THR A 143 -13.00 11.72 -17.08
C THR A 143 -13.01 12.65 -18.31
N ASP A 144 -14.18 12.87 -18.91
CA ASP A 144 -14.29 13.72 -20.12
C ASP A 144 -14.00 15.20 -19.85
N PHE A 145 -14.08 15.65 -18.60
CA PHE A 145 -13.78 17.02 -18.20
C PHE A 145 -12.28 17.26 -18.00
N LEU A 146 -11.46 16.21 -17.80
CA LEU A 146 -10.02 16.37 -17.57
C LEU A 146 -9.27 16.96 -18.78
N GLY A 147 -9.86 16.98 -19.97
CA GLY A 147 -9.22 17.55 -21.17
C GLY A 147 -8.13 16.68 -21.80
N ILE A 148 -7.93 15.45 -21.32
CA ILE A 148 -6.91 14.49 -21.78
C ILE A 148 -7.54 13.15 -22.24
N ASP A 149 -6.88 12.47 -23.18
CA ASP A 149 -7.23 11.10 -23.61
C ASP A 149 -5.99 10.18 -23.47
N HIS A 150 -5.62 9.88 -22.22
CA HIS A 150 -4.47 9.03 -21.92
C HIS A 150 -4.88 7.55 -21.91
N ARG A 151 -4.44 6.79 -22.93
CA ARG A 151 -4.82 5.37 -23.15
C ARG A 151 -3.68 4.36 -23.08
N ARG A 152 -2.46 4.83 -22.88
CA ARG A 152 -1.27 3.97 -22.78
C ARG A 152 -1.36 3.08 -21.55
N TRP A 153 -0.80 1.87 -21.63
CA TRP A 153 -0.70 0.97 -20.48
C TRP A 153 0.08 1.61 -19.33
N THR A 154 -0.64 2.00 -18.29
CA THR A 154 -0.08 2.68 -17.11
C THR A 154 0.02 1.73 -15.94
N PHE A 155 1.06 1.91 -15.13
CA PHE A 155 1.38 1.09 -13.97
C PHE A 155 1.48 1.93 -12.71
N GLY A 156 2.37 2.92 -12.70
CA GLY A 156 2.62 3.80 -11.54
C GLY A 156 2.01 5.19 -11.70
N VAL A 157 1.69 5.83 -10.58
CA VAL A 157 1.39 7.26 -10.50
C VAL A 157 2.23 7.89 -9.40
N ALA A 158 2.67 9.12 -9.60
CA ALA A 158 3.18 10.02 -8.56
C ALA A 158 2.36 11.31 -8.57
N VAL A 159 2.17 11.91 -7.39
CA VAL A 159 1.45 13.18 -7.19
C VAL A 159 2.40 14.18 -6.55
N GLY A 160 2.43 15.40 -7.08
CA GLY A 160 3.19 16.52 -6.52
C GLY A 160 3.05 17.76 -7.40
N ASP A 161 3.07 18.94 -6.79
CA ASP A 161 3.09 20.23 -7.49
C ASP A 161 4.51 20.47 -8.03
N TYR A 162 4.78 20.09 -9.27
CA TYR A 162 6.17 20.14 -9.78
C TYR A 162 6.57 21.54 -10.23
N ASP A 163 5.64 22.46 -10.47
CA ASP A 163 5.93 23.82 -10.93
C ASP A 163 5.58 24.93 -9.93
N GLY A 164 5.14 24.57 -8.72
CA GLY A 164 4.95 25.45 -7.58
C GLY A 164 3.73 26.37 -7.71
N ASP A 165 2.71 25.94 -8.46
CA ASP A 165 1.51 26.75 -8.70
C ASP A 165 0.37 26.51 -7.68
N GLY A 166 0.59 25.60 -6.74
CA GLY A 166 -0.33 25.20 -5.68
C GLY A 166 -1.24 24.03 -6.04
N LEU A 167 -1.13 23.47 -7.25
CA LEU A 167 -2.00 22.41 -7.76
C LEU A 167 -1.25 21.08 -7.86
N ASP A 168 -1.93 19.99 -7.52
CA ASP A 168 -1.33 18.66 -7.63
C ASP A 168 -1.25 18.22 -9.10
N ASP A 169 -0.04 17.90 -9.56
CA ASP A 169 0.23 17.32 -10.88
C ASP A 169 0.42 15.81 -10.82
N LEU A 170 0.30 15.15 -11.98
CA LEU A 170 0.39 13.69 -12.08
C LEU A 170 1.54 13.25 -12.98
N TYR A 171 2.45 12.43 -12.45
CA TYR A 171 3.42 11.68 -13.26
C TYR A 171 3.01 10.22 -13.41
N LEU A 172 2.84 9.75 -14.64
CA LEU A 172 2.35 8.42 -14.98
C LEU A 172 3.49 7.53 -15.49
N GLY A 173 3.83 6.51 -14.71
CA GLY A 173 4.76 5.45 -15.09
C GLY A 173 4.09 4.44 -16.02
N CYS A 174 4.63 4.28 -17.22
CA CYS A 174 3.99 3.55 -18.30
C CYS A 174 4.84 2.38 -18.82
N TYR A 175 4.22 1.51 -19.62
CA TYR A 175 4.94 0.73 -20.63
C TYR A 175 5.05 1.57 -21.92
N GLY A 176 6.26 2.06 -22.19
CA GLY A 176 6.54 3.09 -23.19
C GLY A 176 7.00 4.41 -22.55
N PRO A 177 6.87 5.56 -23.25
CA PRO A 177 7.12 6.87 -22.67
C PRO A 177 6.18 7.17 -21.50
N ASN A 178 6.75 7.67 -20.40
CA ASN A 178 6.01 8.21 -19.27
C ASN A 178 5.36 9.55 -19.60
N VAL A 179 4.37 9.93 -18.78
CA VAL A 179 3.53 11.12 -19.02
C VAL A 179 3.52 12.02 -17.78
N LEU A 180 3.84 13.30 -17.95
CA LEU A 180 3.60 14.34 -16.93
C LEU A 180 2.38 15.16 -17.33
N LEU A 181 1.36 15.15 -16.48
CA LEU A 181 0.11 15.88 -16.65
C LEU A 181 0.08 17.04 -15.65
N ARG A 182 0.15 18.26 -16.16
CA ARG A 182 0.05 19.46 -15.34
C ARG A 182 -1.41 19.86 -15.14
N ASN A 183 -1.85 20.04 -13.90
CA ASN A 183 -3.15 20.62 -13.55
C ASN A 183 -3.15 22.12 -13.91
N VAL A 184 -4.22 22.63 -14.51
CA VAL A 184 -4.33 24.07 -14.86
C VAL A 184 -5.39 24.83 -14.05
N GLY A 185 -5.91 24.20 -12.98
CA GLY A 185 -6.70 24.86 -11.94
C GLY A 185 -8.20 25.00 -12.23
N ASP A 186 -8.67 24.45 -13.36
CA ASP A 186 -10.09 24.39 -13.71
C ASP A 186 -10.61 22.96 -13.83
N GLY A 187 -9.89 22.02 -13.21
CA GLY A 187 -10.13 20.58 -13.27
C GLY A 187 -9.70 19.92 -14.58
N THR A 188 -8.95 20.65 -15.43
CA THR A 188 -8.34 20.10 -16.64
C THR A 188 -6.83 19.93 -16.50
N PHE A 189 -6.26 19.03 -17.32
CA PHE A 189 -4.83 18.72 -17.35
C PHE A 189 -4.24 18.95 -18.74
N VAL A 190 -2.94 19.25 -18.79
CA VAL A 190 -2.16 19.36 -20.03
C VAL A 190 -0.93 18.47 -19.95
N GLU A 191 -0.70 17.65 -20.98
CA GLU A 191 0.53 16.86 -21.07
C GLU A 191 1.75 17.75 -21.38
N VAL A 192 2.77 17.70 -20.51
CA VAL A 192 4.00 18.50 -20.61
C VAL A 192 5.29 17.65 -20.62
N SER A 193 5.19 16.32 -20.66
CA SER A 193 6.30 15.35 -20.53
C SER A 193 7.58 15.73 -21.28
N LYS A 194 7.46 16.05 -22.59
CA LYS A 194 8.59 16.41 -23.45
C LYS A 194 9.14 17.81 -23.18
N GLN A 195 8.26 18.73 -22.78
CA GLN A 195 8.66 20.09 -22.44
C GLN A 195 9.45 20.09 -21.13
N ALA A 196 8.97 19.32 -20.15
CA ALA A 196 9.63 19.14 -18.86
C ALA A 196 10.87 18.24 -18.93
N GLY A 197 11.01 17.38 -19.95
CA GLY A 197 12.17 16.51 -20.13
C GLY A 197 12.08 15.18 -19.40
N VAL A 198 10.86 14.72 -19.08
CA VAL A 198 10.59 13.55 -18.23
C VAL A 198 9.85 12.42 -18.97
N ASP A 199 9.86 12.43 -20.30
CA ASP A 199 9.26 11.39 -21.17
C ASP A 199 10.10 10.09 -21.25
N HIS A 200 10.56 9.62 -20.09
CA HIS A 200 11.37 8.41 -19.93
C HIS A 200 10.72 7.22 -20.64
N LEU A 201 11.51 6.48 -21.43
CA LEU A 201 11.06 5.31 -22.19
C LEU A 201 11.45 4.02 -21.46
N GLY A 202 10.48 3.27 -20.96
CA GLY A 202 10.75 2.02 -20.26
C GLY A 202 9.47 1.27 -19.87
N TRP A 203 9.61 0.33 -18.94
CA TRP A 203 8.51 -0.18 -18.16
C TRP A 203 8.63 0.37 -16.73
N THR A 204 8.14 1.60 -16.54
CA THR A 204 8.15 2.28 -15.25
C THR A 204 6.97 1.79 -14.40
N THR A 205 7.27 1.22 -13.25
CA THR A 205 6.28 0.55 -12.38
C THR A 205 5.83 1.40 -11.21
N ALA A 206 6.67 2.31 -10.74
CA ALA A 206 6.34 3.29 -9.72
C ALA A 206 7.19 4.55 -9.88
N ALA A 207 6.71 5.65 -9.31
CA ALA A 207 7.44 6.91 -9.23
C ALA A 207 7.05 7.63 -7.93
N ALA A 208 7.87 8.58 -7.52
CA ALA A 208 7.63 9.42 -6.35
C ALA A 208 8.25 10.80 -6.56
N PHE A 209 7.55 11.83 -6.08
CA PHE A 209 8.10 13.16 -5.92
C PHE A 209 8.69 13.34 -4.51
N GLY A 210 9.73 14.16 -4.39
CA GLY A 210 10.30 14.55 -3.11
C GLY A 210 11.46 15.53 -3.31
N ASP A 211 11.70 16.39 -2.32
CA ASP A 211 12.80 17.37 -2.33
C ASP A 211 14.12 16.67 -1.93
N LEU A 212 14.96 16.30 -2.92
CA LEU A 212 16.15 15.49 -2.69
C LEU A 212 17.40 16.31 -2.38
N ASP A 213 17.45 17.59 -2.74
CA ASP A 213 18.59 18.46 -2.46
C ASP A 213 18.29 19.62 -1.49
N ALA A 214 17.08 19.64 -0.93
CA ALA A 214 16.60 20.58 0.07
C ALA A 214 16.54 22.03 -0.44
N ASP A 215 16.21 22.21 -1.72
CA ASP A 215 16.06 23.52 -2.34
C ASP A 215 14.60 24.02 -2.38
N GLY A 216 13.65 23.17 -1.99
CA GLY A 216 12.23 23.48 -1.90
C GLY A 216 11.42 23.08 -3.14
N ASP A 217 12.03 22.61 -4.22
CA ASP A 217 11.30 22.03 -5.36
C ASP A 217 11.20 20.50 -5.30
N LEU A 218 10.18 19.94 -5.94
CA LEU A 218 9.95 18.49 -5.95
C LEU A 218 10.71 17.83 -7.10
N ASP A 219 11.75 17.07 -6.76
CA ASP A 219 12.45 16.17 -7.66
C ASP A 219 11.64 14.91 -7.95
N LEU A 220 12.01 14.20 -9.02
CA LEU A 220 11.28 13.03 -9.48
C LEU A 220 12.17 11.78 -9.54
N VAL A 221 11.76 10.74 -8.82
CA VAL A 221 12.34 9.40 -8.91
C VAL A 221 11.35 8.48 -9.61
N GLY A 222 11.84 7.67 -10.55
CA GLY A 222 11.06 6.58 -11.13
C GLY A 222 11.85 5.29 -11.21
N VAL A 223 11.14 4.18 -11.02
CA VAL A 223 11.73 2.85 -10.98
C VAL A 223 11.19 1.97 -12.10
N ASN A 224 12.09 1.23 -12.74
CA ASN A 224 11.80 0.42 -13.90
C ASN A 224 11.92 -1.08 -13.59
N TYR A 225 11.14 -1.88 -14.30
CA TYR A 225 11.11 -3.32 -14.07
C TYR A 225 12.08 -4.09 -14.97
N LEU A 226 11.71 -4.36 -16.21
CA LEU A 226 12.54 -5.15 -17.14
C LEU A 226 12.21 -4.88 -18.60
N GLU A 227 13.13 -5.25 -19.48
CA GLU A 227 12.92 -5.26 -20.91
C GLU A 227 11.89 -6.34 -21.28
N PHE A 228 10.74 -5.89 -21.80
CA PHE A 228 9.66 -6.77 -22.23
C PHE A 228 9.23 -6.40 -23.66
N ASP A 229 9.18 -7.40 -24.54
CA ASP A 229 8.65 -7.25 -25.90
C ASP A 229 7.27 -7.93 -25.99
N ALA A 230 6.21 -7.13 -26.03
CA ALA A 230 4.85 -7.61 -26.17
C ALA A 230 4.59 -8.38 -27.48
N ALA A 231 5.40 -8.13 -28.53
CA ALA A 231 5.29 -8.85 -29.80
C ALA A 231 6.01 -10.22 -29.79
N SER A 232 6.90 -10.45 -28.83
CA SER A 232 7.64 -11.71 -28.67
C SER A 232 7.74 -12.09 -27.19
N PRO A 233 6.62 -12.35 -26.52
CA PRO A 233 6.62 -12.60 -25.09
C PRO A 233 7.31 -13.93 -24.73
N PRO A 234 7.84 -14.08 -23.51
CA PRO A 234 8.44 -15.32 -23.05
C PRO A 234 7.49 -16.53 -23.06
N ASP A 235 8.06 -17.71 -23.29
CA ASP A 235 7.34 -18.98 -23.17
C ASP A 235 6.96 -19.27 -21.71
N GLN A 236 5.89 -20.05 -21.54
CA GLN A 236 5.50 -20.57 -20.22
C GLN A 236 6.55 -21.51 -19.63
N VAL A 237 6.73 -21.43 -18.32
CA VAL A 237 7.68 -22.23 -17.54
C VAL A 237 6.96 -23.22 -16.63
N ASP A 238 7.68 -24.23 -16.16
CA ASP A 238 7.18 -25.14 -15.12
C ASP A 238 7.51 -24.57 -13.73
N PHE A 239 6.48 -24.30 -12.92
CA PHE A 239 6.62 -23.91 -11.52
C PHE A 239 5.75 -24.81 -10.65
N ARG A 240 6.37 -25.50 -9.67
CA ARG A 240 5.70 -26.47 -8.78
C ARG A 240 4.82 -27.49 -9.54
N GLY A 241 5.27 -27.90 -10.73
CA GLY A 241 4.57 -28.88 -11.58
C GLY A 241 3.36 -28.32 -12.34
N GLN A 242 3.16 -27.01 -12.36
CA GLN A 242 2.17 -26.32 -13.19
C GLN A 242 2.86 -25.52 -14.30
N LYS A 243 2.22 -25.45 -15.47
CA LYS A 243 2.62 -24.51 -16.53
C LYS A 243 2.06 -23.13 -16.19
N VAL A 244 2.95 -22.16 -16.04
CA VAL A 244 2.65 -20.78 -15.63
C VAL A 244 3.36 -19.78 -16.55
N LEU A 245 2.94 -18.52 -16.50
CA LEU A 245 3.69 -17.41 -17.11
C LEU A 245 5.11 -17.34 -16.53
N SER A 246 6.07 -16.87 -17.32
CA SER A 246 7.45 -16.70 -16.84
C SER A 246 7.51 -15.56 -15.84
N GLY A 247 8.09 -15.83 -14.66
CA GLY A 247 8.55 -14.78 -13.76
C GLY A 247 9.74 -14.01 -14.35
N PRO A 248 10.27 -13.01 -13.62
CA PRO A 248 11.27 -12.09 -14.17
C PRO A 248 12.66 -12.74 -14.29
N HIS A 249 12.92 -13.83 -13.56
CA HIS A 249 14.23 -14.48 -13.51
C HIS A 249 14.75 -14.86 -14.92
N GLY A 250 15.91 -14.31 -15.27
CA GLY A 250 16.57 -14.52 -16.56
C GLY A 250 16.20 -13.49 -17.64
N LEU A 251 15.28 -12.57 -17.36
CA LEU A 251 15.00 -11.41 -18.20
C LEU A 251 15.96 -10.25 -17.84
N LYS A 252 16.13 -9.29 -18.75
CA LYS A 252 17.05 -8.17 -18.54
C LYS A 252 16.34 -7.03 -17.79
N ALA A 253 16.82 -6.70 -16.60
CA ALA A 253 16.32 -5.58 -15.81
C ALA A 253 16.61 -4.22 -16.49
N GLN A 254 15.81 -3.21 -16.16
CA GLN A 254 15.97 -1.83 -16.65
C GLN A 254 16.42 -0.89 -15.53
N ALA A 255 17.30 0.06 -15.85
CA ALA A 255 17.83 1.00 -14.85
C ALA A 255 16.73 1.96 -14.37
N ASN A 256 16.74 2.30 -13.09
CA ASN A 256 15.90 3.35 -12.52
C ASN A 256 16.41 4.75 -12.94
N PHE A 257 15.65 5.80 -12.65
CA PHE A 257 16.03 7.18 -12.95
C PHE A 257 15.72 8.15 -11.81
N VAL A 258 16.51 9.23 -11.73
CA VAL A 258 16.27 10.37 -10.85
C VAL A 258 16.50 11.67 -11.61
N TYR A 259 15.54 12.58 -11.48
CA TYR A 259 15.46 13.84 -12.18
C TYR A 259 15.44 14.98 -11.17
N GLU A 260 16.40 15.90 -11.31
CA GLU A 260 16.45 17.15 -10.56
C GLU A 260 15.46 18.14 -11.17
N ASN A 261 14.58 18.72 -10.38
CA ASN A 261 13.77 19.85 -10.81
C ASN A 261 14.63 21.12 -10.80
N LEU A 262 14.41 22.01 -11.78
CA LEU A 262 15.25 23.20 -11.99
C LEU A 262 14.52 24.50 -11.62
N GLY A 263 13.41 24.40 -10.87
CA GLY A 263 12.55 25.52 -10.50
C GLY A 263 11.95 26.32 -11.67
N ASN A 264 11.91 25.74 -12.88
CA ASN A 264 11.43 26.43 -14.08
C ASN A 264 10.47 25.58 -14.94
N GLY A 265 9.93 24.52 -14.34
CA GLY A 265 9.04 23.55 -15.00
C GLY A 265 9.77 22.58 -15.94
N THR A 266 11.10 22.45 -15.80
CA THR A 266 11.90 21.44 -16.51
C THR A 266 12.83 20.72 -15.56
N PHE A 267 13.21 19.50 -15.95
CA PHE A 267 14.05 18.62 -15.16
C PHE A 267 15.39 18.35 -15.84
N TYR A 268 16.40 18.05 -15.02
CA TYR A 268 17.69 17.54 -15.46
C TYR A 268 17.88 16.07 -15.05
N ASP A 269 18.29 15.22 -16.00
CA ASP A 269 18.57 13.81 -15.73
C ASP A 269 19.86 13.63 -14.91
N ARG A 270 19.69 13.37 -13.60
CA ARG A 270 20.78 13.14 -12.65
C ARG A 270 21.18 11.68 -12.55
N SER A 271 20.45 10.73 -13.16
CA SER A 271 20.55 9.28 -12.90
C SER A 271 21.98 8.72 -12.89
N ILE A 272 22.78 9.09 -13.90
CA ILE A 272 24.17 8.64 -14.00
C ILE A 272 25.09 9.46 -13.10
N SER A 273 24.95 10.79 -13.10
CA SER A 273 25.85 11.69 -12.37
C SER A 273 25.70 11.59 -10.85
N SER A 274 24.53 11.20 -10.37
CA SER A 274 24.21 11.06 -8.96
C SER A 274 24.67 9.72 -8.37
N GLY A 275 25.03 8.77 -9.23
CA GLY A 275 25.36 7.40 -8.82
C GLY A 275 24.13 6.51 -8.55
N PHE A 276 22.91 7.01 -8.74
CA PHE A 276 21.66 6.24 -8.57
C PHE A 276 21.56 5.02 -9.52
N THR A 277 22.35 5.01 -10.60
CA THR A 277 22.47 3.85 -11.50
C THR A 277 23.85 3.18 -11.44
N ALA A 278 24.57 3.32 -10.32
CA ALA A 278 25.90 2.71 -10.15
C ALA A 278 25.85 1.19 -9.90
N SER A 279 24.71 0.67 -9.43
CA SER A 279 24.44 -0.76 -9.29
C SER A 279 23.94 -1.37 -10.62
N ASP A 280 24.05 -2.69 -10.74
CA ASP A 280 23.37 -3.41 -11.82
C ASP A 280 21.85 -3.22 -11.67
N PRO A 281 21.12 -2.94 -12.78
CA PRO A 281 19.66 -2.81 -12.73
C PRO A 281 18.96 -4.00 -12.09
N ARG A 282 17.90 -3.72 -11.34
CA ARG A 282 17.06 -4.73 -10.65
C ARG A 282 15.62 -4.66 -11.14
N TYR A 283 14.80 -5.62 -10.73
CA TYR A 283 13.40 -5.70 -11.15
C TYR A 283 12.52 -4.85 -10.24
N SER A 284 12.67 -3.53 -10.32
CA SER A 284 12.03 -2.60 -9.38
C SER A 284 10.51 -2.53 -9.57
N LEU A 285 9.77 -2.46 -8.48
CA LEU A 285 8.31 -2.43 -8.47
C LEU A 285 7.70 -1.30 -7.64
N ASN A 286 8.44 -0.74 -6.69
CA ASN A 286 7.94 0.30 -5.81
C ASN A 286 9.08 1.19 -5.32
N THR A 287 8.75 2.43 -4.95
CA THR A 287 9.71 3.39 -4.43
C THR A 287 9.05 4.25 -3.34
N ALA A 288 9.85 4.71 -2.38
CA ALA A 288 9.45 5.69 -1.39
C ALA A 288 10.61 6.67 -1.12
N ILE A 289 10.28 7.94 -0.88
CA ILE A 289 11.25 9.00 -0.57
C ILE A 289 10.98 9.53 0.84
N LEU A 290 11.99 9.42 1.71
CA LEU A 290 11.94 9.89 3.10
C LEU A 290 13.35 9.96 3.68
N ASP A 291 13.60 10.84 4.65
CA ASP A 291 14.80 10.74 5.49
C ASP A 291 14.74 9.51 6.40
N MET A 292 15.38 8.41 5.94
CA MET A 292 15.39 7.13 6.64
C MET A 292 16.49 7.04 7.69
N THR A 293 17.45 7.97 7.65
CA THR A 293 18.61 8.00 8.55
C THR A 293 18.51 9.05 9.63
N ASN A 294 17.49 9.91 9.56
CA ASN A 294 17.27 11.05 10.44
C ASN A 294 18.46 12.04 10.43
N ASP A 295 19.06 12.23 9.25
CA ASP A 295 20.21 13.11 9.05
C ASP A 295 19.89 14.41 8.30
N GLY A 296 18.59 14.68 8.10
CA GLY A 296 18.03 15.86 7.46
C GLY A 296 18.05 15.82 5.94
N ARG A 297 18.27 14.65 5.32
CA ARG A 297 18.26 14.50 3.86
C ARG A 297 17.36 13.35 3.45
N ALA A 298 16.55 13.58 2.42
CA ALA A 298 15.68 12.55 1.88
C ALA A 298 16.51 11.42 1.23
N ASP A 299 16.25 10.19 1.64
CA ASP A 299 16.78 8.95 1.07
C ASP A 299 15.74 8.30 0.13
N ILE A 300 16.18 7.40 -0.74
CA ILE A 300 15.30 6.68 -1.67
C ILE A 300 15.31 5.18 -1.35
N TYR A 301 14.16 4.63 -0.99
CA TYR A 301 13.95 3.20 -0.85
C TYR A 301 13.38 2.63 -2.15
N VAL A 302 13.94 1.52 -2.65
CA VAL A 302 13.43 0.81 -3.83
C VAL A 302 13.14 -0.65 -3.50
N GLY A 303 11.87 -1.04 -3.71
CA GLY A 303 11.38 -2.41 -3.59
C GLY A 303 11.58 -3.18 -4.90
N ASN A 304 12.22 -4.35 -4.80
CA ASN A 304 12.58 -5.17 -5.95
C ASN A 304 11.87 -6.54 -5.96
N ASP A 305 11.49 -6.99 -7.15
CA ASP A 305 11.00 -8.34 -7.41
C ASP A 305 12.14 -9.33 -7.57
N SER A 306 12.21 -10.38 -6.76
CA SER A 306 13.18 -11.48 -6.94
C SER A 306 14.65 -11.04 -6.96
N HIS A 307 14.95 -9.86 -6.39
CA HIS A 307 16.26 -9.24 -6.22
C HIS A 307 16.29 -8.54 -4.87
N PRO A 308 17.47 -8.23 -4.29
CA PRO A 308 17.51 -7.52 -3.02
C PRO A 308 16.94 -6.09 -3.18
N ASN A 309 16.28 -5.58 -2.14
CA ASN A 309 15.86 -4.18 -2.09
C ASN A 309 17.07 -3.24 -2.03
N GLU A 310 16.85 -1.97 -2.31
CA GLU A 310 17.88 -0.92 -2.30
C GLU A 310 17.47 0.20 -1.34
N LEU A 311 18.46 0.75 -0.63
CA LEU A 311 18.29 1.97 0.15
C LEU A 311 19.40 2.93 -0.27
N TRP A 312 19.05 3.91 -1.09
CA TRP A 312 19.96 4.89 -1.63
C TRP A 312 20.09 6.06 -0.66
N ILE A 313 21.21 6.07 0.06
CA ILE A 313 21.51 7.10 1.04
C ILE A 313 21.99 8.36 0.34
N ASN A 314 21.34 9.47 0.64
CA ASN A 314 21.71 10.78 0.15
C ASN A 314 22.96 11.30 0.86
N LYS A 315 24.05 11.44 0.13
CA LYS A 315 25.34 11.93 0.64
C LYS A 315 25.48 13.45 0.59
N GLY A 316 24.43 14.15 0.15
CA GLY A 316 24.51 15.55 -0.26
C GLY A 316 25.16 15.70 -1.63
N ASP A 317 25.18 16.94 -2.13
CA ASP A 317 25.77 17.30 -3.42
C ASP A 317 25.27 16.41 -4.58
N TRP A 318 23.98 16.04 -4.56
CA TRP A 318 23.34 15.15 -5.54
C TRP A 318 23.95 13.75 -5.66
N SER A 319 24.69 13.27 -4.65
CA SER A 319 25.31 11.94 -4.67
C SER A 319 24.51 10.93 -3.84
N PHE A 320 24.17 9.78 -4.41
CA PHE A 320 23.51 8.66 -3.73
C PHE A 320 24.38 7.42 -3.66
N GLN A 321 24.17 6.61 -2.62
CA GLN A 321 24.83 5.32 -2.46
C GLN A 321 23.84 4.25 -1.97
N ASP A 322 23.69 3.16 -2.72
CA ASP A 322 22.97 1.98 -2.23
C ASP A 322 23.69 1.37 -1.00
N GLU A 323 23.02 1.44 0.15
CA GLU A 323 23.42 0.83 1.41
C GLU A 323 22.42 -0.21 1.91
N GLY A 324 21.48 -0.68 1.07
CA GLY A 324 20.40 -1.59 1.49
C GLY A 324 20.89 -2.84 2.22
N VAL A 325 21.98 -3.47 1.74
CA VAL A 325 22.60 -4.63 2.41
C VAL A 325 23.26 -4.23 3.73
N ARG A 326 23.99 -3.12 3.74
CA ARG A 326 24.72 -2.64 4.92
C ARG A 326 23.77 -2.26 6.06
N ARG A 327 22.59 -1.73 5.69
CA ARG A 327 21.56 -1.23 6.60
C ARG A 327 20.48 -2.25 6.92
N GLY A 328 20.56 -3.48 6.37
CA GLY A 328 19.65 -4.57 6.74
C GLY A 328 18.27 -4.54 6.08
N LEU A 329 18.08 -3.75 5.01
CA LEU A 329 16.81 -3.65 4.28
C LEU A 329 16.75 -4.48 2.99
N ALA A 330 17.91 -4.90 2.47
CA ALA A 330 17.97 -5.57 1.18
C ALA A 330 17.27 -6.93 1.15
N THR A 331 17.22 -7.64 2.28
CA THR A 331 16.68 -9.00 2.40
C THR A 331 15.94 -9.20 3.73
N ASN A 332 15.23 -10.31 3.86
CA ASN A 332 14.70 -10.74 5.16
C ASN A 332 15.82 -11.30 6.09
N ILE A 333 15.44 -11.71 7.30
CA ILE A 333 16.35 -12.26 8.32
C ILE A 333 17.10 -13.53 7.88
N GLU A 334 16.55 -14.29 6.94
CA GLU A 334 17.21 -15.47 6.36
C GLU A 334 18.21 -15.13 5.24
N GLY A 335 18.34 -13.84 4.89
CA GLY A 335 19.16 -13.39 3.76
C GLY A 335 18.54 -13.69 2.39
N SER A 336 17.22 -13.91 2.35
CA SER A 336 16.51 -14.22 1.10
C SER A 336 16.11 -12.93 0.38
N GLU A 337 16.39 -12.90 -0.92
CA GLU A 337 15.79 -11.96 -1.86
C GLU A 337 14.30 -12.29 -1.98
N GLN A 338 13.44 -11.29 -1.83
CA GLN A 338 11.99 -11.46 -1.85
C GLN A 338 11.40 -10.77 -3.08
N ALA A 339 10.08 -10.75 -3.21
CA ALA A 339 9.41 -9.96 -4.24
C ALA A 339 8.68 -8.77 -3.62
N THR A 340 9.41 -7.72 -3.28
CA THR A 340 8.83 -6.53 -2.65
C THR A 340 7.89 -5.83 -3.62
N MET A 341 6.61 -5.81 -3.27
CA MET A 341 5.57 -5.12 -4.03
C MET A 341 5.13 -3.90 -3.23
N GLY A 342 4.34 -4.08 -2.18
CA GLY A 342 3.87 -2.96 -1.36
C GLY A 342 4.89 -2.48 -0.34
N VAL A 343 4.82 -1.21 0.00
CA VAL A 343 5.68 -0.53 0.98
C VAL A 343 4.79 0.31 1.90
N ALA A 344 4.90 0.09 3.21
CA ALA A 344 4.31 0.91 4.25
C ALA A 344 5.40 1.41 5.20
N ILE A 345 5.29 2.66 5.64
CA ILE A 345 6.26 3.31 6.52
C ILE A 345 5.50 3.93 7.70
N GLY A 346 5.98 3.73 8.93
CA GLY A 346 5.33 4.19 10.17
C GLY A 346 6.25 4.06 11.39
N ASP A 347 5.84 4.57 12.55
CA ASP A 347 6.59 4.49 13.83
C ASP A 347 6.03 3.36 14.68
N VAL A 348 6.18 2.12 14.20
CA VAL A 348 5.37 1.00 14.72
C VAL A 348 5.84 0.52 16.08
N ASP A 349 7.05 0.86 16.53
CA ASP A 349 7.55 0.57 17.87
C ASP A 349 7.63 1.80 18.79
N GLY A 350 7.20 2.97 18.29
CA GLY A 350 7.16 4.24 19.03
C GLY A 350 8.55 4.80 19.35
N ASN A 351 9.59 4.38 18.63
CA ASN A 351 10.97 4.78 18.87
C ASN A 351 11.33 6.13 18.22
N GLY A 352 10.42 6.71 17.43
CA GLY A 352 10.59 7.99 16.76
C GLY A 352 11.34 7.92 15.43
N ARG A 353 11.47 6.74 14.82
CA ARG A 353 12.14 6.53 13.52
C ARG A 353 11.22 5.78 12.57
N PRO A 354 11.33 6.02 11.26
CA PRO A 354 10.49 5.33 10.28
C PRO A 354 10.89 3.86 10.16
N ASP A 355 9.97 2.97 10.49
CA ASP A 355 10.03 1.54 10.23
C ASP A 355 9.44 1.22 8.85
N ILE A 356 9.84 0.10 8.26
CA ILE A 356 9.38 -0.29 6.91
C ILE A 356 8.74 -1.67 6.94
N PHE A 357 7.54 -1.77 6.40
CA PHE A 357 6.90 -3.04 6.08
C PHE A 357 6.79 -3.24 4.58
N THR A 358 7.07 -4.46 4.14
CA THR A 358 7.00 -4.87 2.73
C THR A 358 6.08 -6.05 2.53
N SER A 359 5.24 -6.00 1.50
CA SER A 359 4.47 -7.16 1.06
C SER A 359 5.21 -7.93 -0.04
N ASN A 360 5.10 -9.27 -0.01
CA ASN A 360 5.99 -10.17 -0.75
C ASN A 360 5.26 -11.35 -1.42
N PHE A 361 6.03 -12.19 -2.12
CA PHE A 361 5.54 -13.38 -2.80
C PHE A 361 5.00 -14.44 -1.83
N SER A 362 4.02 -15.24 -2.26
CA SER A 362 3.56 -16.39 -1.47
C SER A 362 4.70 -17.38 -1.19
N SER A 363 4.80 -17.89 0.03
CA SER A 363 5.92 -18.63 0.65
C SER A 363 7.00 -17.77 1.29
N ASP A 364 7.08 -16.48 0.95
CA ASP A 364 7.92 -15.52 1.64
C ASP A 364 7.16 -14.89 2.81
N THR A 365 7.87 -14.22 3.71
CA THR A 365 7.23 -13.37 4.71
C THR A 365 6.91 -12.01 4.11
N ASN A 366 5.75 -11.43 4.43
CA ASN A 366 5.65 -9.97 4.38
C ASN A 366 6.48 -9.43 5.54
N THR A 367 7.48 -8.60 5.26
CA THR A 367 8.62 -8.40 6.15
C THR A 367 8.53 -7.04 6.83
N LEU A 368 8.63 -7.03 8.17
CA LEU A 368 8.71 -5.84 9.00
C LEU A 368 10.16 -5.61 9.41
N HIS A 369 10.72 -4.49 8.97
CA HIS A 369 12.05 -4.01 9.32
C HIS A 369 11.93 -2.81 10.25
N LEU A 370 12.31 -2.98 11.51
CA LEU A 370 12.35 -1.87 12.46
C LEU A 370 13.66 -1.09 12.33
N ASN A 371 13.58 0.23 12.34
CA ASN A 371 14.71 1.14 12.33
C ASN A 371 15.29 1.25 13.74
N MET A 372 16.37 0.53 14.00
CA MET A 372 16.91 0.37 15.34
C MET A 372 17.73 1.59 15.81
N GLU A 373 18.45 2.24 14.89
CA GLU A 373 19.30 3.41 15.14
C GLU A 373 19.87 3.92 13.80
N ASP A 374 19.86 5.24 13.55
CA ASP A 374 20.52 5.92 12.41
C ASP A 374 20.29 5.24 11.03
N GLY A 375 19.10 4.69 10.76
CA GLY A 375 18.79 3.98 9.53
C GLY A 375 19.44 2.60 9.42
N PHE A 376 19.74 1.93 10.53
CA PHE A 376 20.06 0.50 10.59
C PHE A 376 18.82 -0.28 10.97
N PHE A 377 18.40 -1.15 10.06
CA PHE A 377 17.16 -1.88 10.16
C PHE A 377 17.38 -3.32 10.60
N ALA A 378 16.42 -3.84 11.36
CA ALA A 378 16.39 -5.24 11.73
C ALA A 378 15.03 -5.85 11.40
N ASP A 379 15.04 -6.98 10.69
CA ASP A 379 13.85 -7.78 10.50
C ASP A 379 13.32 -8.27 11.88
N ARG A 380 12.07 -7.95 12.15
CA ARG A 380 11.33 -8.25 13.37
C ARG A 380 10.00 -8.95 13.10
N THR A 381 9.80 -9.40 11.86
CA THR A 381 8.57 -9.98 11.34
C THR A 381 8.03 -11.12 12.22
N SER A 382 8.89 -12.03 12.66
CA SER A 382 8.49 -13.18 13.50
C SER A 382 8.15 -12.75 14.93
N THR A 383 8.98 -11.89 15.51
CA THR A 383 8.79 -11.39 16.88
C THR A 383 7.54 -10.53 17.01
N TRP A 384 7.12 -9.86 15.93
CA TRP A 384 5.91 -9.02 15.88
C TRP A 384 4.67 -9.76 15.35
N GLY A 385 4.73 -11.08 15.15
CA GLY A 385 3.53 -11.89 14.85
C GLY A 385 3.13 -12.00 13.37
N LEU A 386 3.89 -11.40 12.45
CA LEU A 386 3.52 -11.31 11.03
C LEU A 386 3.98 -12.51 10.19
N ALA A 387 5.07 -13.18 10.59
CA ALA A 387 5.76 -14.13 9.71
C ALA A 387 4.92 -15.36 9.32
N GLY A 388 4.26 -16.01 10.27
CA GLY A 388 3.48 -17.23 9.99
C GLY A 388 2.20 -16.96 9.22
N VAL A 389 1.58 -15.81 9.46
CA VAL A 389 0.27 -15.43 8.91
C VAL A 389 0.37 -14.99 7.46
N SER A 390 1.44 -14.27 7.09
CA SER A 390 1.61 -13.71 5.75
C SER A 390 2.03 -14.74 4.69
N ARG A 391 2.78 -15.79 5.08
CA ARG A 391 3.37 -16.76 4.13
C ARG A 391 2.44 -17.36 3.08
N PRO A 392 1.17 -17.71 3.36
CA PRO A 392 0.29 -18.26 2.33
C PRO A 392 -0.19 -17.23 1.29
N TYR A 393 0.04 -15.94 1.50
CA TYR A 393 -0.53 -14.85 0.71
C TYR A 393 0.52 -14.22 -0.19
N LEU A 394 0.10 -13.72 -1.35
CA LEU A 394 0.91 -12.91 -2.25
C LEU A 394 0.39 -11.48 -2.14
N GLY A 395 1.14 -10.64 -1.44
CA GLY A 395 0.72 -9.29 -1.07
C GLY A 395 1.10 -8.23 -2.10
N TRP A 396 0.32 -7.16 -2.15
CA TRP A 396 0.49 -6.00 -3.03
C TRP A 396 0.36 -4.73 -2.20
N ALA A 397 -0.57 -3.81 -2.48
CA ALA A 397 -0.76 -2.60 -1.67
C ALA A 397 -0.92 -2.91 -0.17
N THR A 398 -0.23 -2.11 0.64
CA THR A 398 -0.17 -2.24 2.09
C THR A 398 0.01 -0.87 2.75
N SER A 399 -0.54 -0.65 3.94
CA SER A 399 -0.33 0.58 4.71
C SER A 399 -0.42 0.33 6.21
N PHE A 400 0.28 1.17 6.97
CA PHE A 400 0.04 1.40 8.40
C PHE A 400 -1.04 2.49 8.54
N LEU A 401 -2.06 2.24 9.37
CA LEU A 401 -3.23 3.11 9.54
C LEU A 401 -3.80 2.92 10.94
N ASP A 402 -4.23 3.96 11.62
CA ASP A 402 -4.99 3.83 12.87
C ASP A 402 -6.48 3.65 12.52
N LEU A 403 -6.96 2.39 12.50
CA LEU A 403 -8.28 2.04 11.97
C LEU A 403 -9.38 2.01 13.03
N ASP A 404 -9.02 1.98 14.32
CA ASP A 404 -9.97 1.99 15.44
C ASP A 404 -9.70 3.09 16.48
N HIS A 405 -8.93 4.10 16.09
CA HIS A 405 -8.61 5.31 16.85
C HIS A 405 -7.98 5.07 18.22
N ASP A 406 -7.27 3.96 18.40
CA ASP A 406 -6.61 3.63 19.66
C ASP A 406 -5.22 4.29 19.82
N GLY A 407 -4.77 4.98 18.77
CA GLY A 407 -3.52 5.75 18.67
C GLY A 407 -2.32 4.93 18.17
N ASP A 408 -2.49 3.64 17.94
CA ASP A 408 -1.49 2.75 17.37
C ASP A 408 -1.81 2.47 15.89
N GLU A 409 -0.78 2.30 15.05
CA GLU A 409 -1.00 1.97 13.64
C GLU A 409 -1.24 0.46 13.46
N ASP A 410 -2.43 0.11 12.97
CA ASP A 410 -2.80 -1.18 12.42
C ASP A 410 -2.20 -1.41 11.04
N LEU A 411 -2.32 -2.65 10.53
CA LEU A 411 -1.74 -3.03 9.24
C LEU A 411 -2.77 -3.73 8.35
N VAL A 412 -2.92 -3.21 7.12
CA VAL A 412 -3.72 -3.84 6.06
C VAL A 412 -2.82 -4.25 4.89
N VAL A 413 -3.04 -5.46 4.35
CA VAL A 413 -2.36 -5.97 3.15
C VAL A 413 -3.39 -6.53 2.18
N PHE A 414 -3.43 -5.99 0.96
CA PHE A 414 -4.24 -6.51 -0.14
C PHE A 414 -3.49 -7.59 -0.90
N ASN A 415 -4.19 -8.66 -1.28
CA ASN A 415 -3.56 -9.87 -1.78
C ASN A 415 -4.19 -10.40 -3.06
N GLY A 416 -3.43 -11.24 -3.77
CA GLY A 416 -3.94 -11.99 -4.91
C GLY A 416 -2.80 -12.56 -5.75
N HIS A 417 -2.82 -13.87 -6.00
CA HIS A 417 -1.69 -14.53 -6.66
C HIS A 417 -1.52 -14.07 -8.12
N VAL A 418 -0.29 -14.09 -8.61
CA VAL A 418 0.04 -13.88 -10.03
C VAL A 418 -0.30 -15.07 -10.95
N TYR A 419 -0.50 -16.28 -10.39
CA TYR A 419 -0.68 -17.50 -11.18
C TYR A 419 -2.12 -17.99 -11.07
N PRO A 420 -2.89 -17.97 -12.18
CA PRO A 420 -4.26 -18.52 -12.24
C PRO A 420 -4.37 -19.99 -11.81
N GLN A 421 -3.27 -20.75 -11.89
CA GLN A 421 -3.15 -22.15 -11.51
C GLN A 421 -2.94 -22.36 -10.00
N ALA A 422 -2.75 -21.28 -9.24
CA ALA A 422 -2.49 -21.34 -7.80
C ALA A 422 -3.74 -21.83 -7.05
N THR A 423 -3.54 -22.91 -6.31
CA THR A 423 -4.47 -23.42 -5.30
C THR A 423 -3.65 -23.84 -4.09
N THR A 424 -4.28 -23.87 -2.91
CA THR A 424 -3.65 -24.40 -1.68
C THR A 424 -3.03 -25.79 -1.90
N ARG A 425 -3.53 -26.59 -2.85
CA ARG A 425 -2.97 -27.91 -3.18
C ARG A 425 -1.76 -27.85 -4.13
N THR A 426 -1.73 -26.91 -5.07
CA THR A 426 -0.70 -26.85 -6.12
C THR A 426 0.48 -25.97 -5.74
N MET A 427 0.24 -24.91 -4.97
CA MET A 427 1.24 -23.89 -4.66
C MET A 427 1.19 -23.38 -3.21
N ASP A 428 0.44 -24.04 -2.32
CA ASP A 428 0.23 -23.61 -0.92
C ASP A 428 -0.41 -22.23 -0.79
N SER A 429 -1.06 -21.75 -1.86
CA SER A 429 -1.64 -20.42 -1.98
C SER A 429 -2.74 -20.44 -3.05
N ASP A 430 -3.83 -19.74 -2.85
CA ASP A 430 -4.96 -19.66 -3.80
C ASP A 430 -4.84 -18.44 -4.73
N TYR A 431 -5.36 -18.53 -5.96
CA TYR A 431 -5.28 -17.43 -6.93
C TYR A 431 -5.97 -16.15 -6.45
N ARG A 432 -7.20 -16.27 -5.94
CA ARG A 432 -7.95 -15.20 -5.29
C ARG A 432 -7.76 -15.31 -3.78
N GLN A 433 -7.44 -14.21 -3.13
CA GLN A 433 -7.05 -14.17 -1.72
C GLN A 433 -7.80 -13.03 -1.02
N PRO A 434 -8.27 -13.22 0.23
CA PRO A 434 -8.79 -12.10 1.01
C PRO A 434 -7.62 -11.17 1.42
N PRO A 435 -7.89 -9.90 1.73
CA PRO A 435 -6.94 -9.05 2.44
C PRO A 435 -6.55 -9.67 3.79
N LEU A 436 -5.39 -9.24 4.29
CA LEU A 436 -4.99 -9.44 5.67
C LEU A 436 -5.19 -8.12 6.41
N LEU A 437 -5.88 -8.17 7.54
CA LEU A 437 -6.04 -7.06 8.47
C LEU A 437 -5.45 -7.49 9.80
N PHE A 438 -4.59 -6.65 10.36
CA PHE A 438 -3.92 -6.87 11.63
C PHE A 438 -4.17 -5.70 12.55
N GLN A 439 -4.58 -5.99 13.77
CA GLN A 439 -4.64 -5.01 14.84
C GLN A 439 -3.30 -4.98 15.59
N ARG A 440 -2.84 -3.81 16.01
CA ARG A 440 -1.69 -3.70 16.92
C ARG A 440 -2.11 -3.99 18.36
N VAL A 441 -1.46 -4.95 19.00
CA VAL A 441 -1.72 -5.36 20.39
C VAL A 441 -0.39 -5.39 21.13
N GLY A 442 -0.09 -4.28 21.80
CA GLY A 442 1.21 -4.09 22.45
C GLY A 442 2.35 -4.06 21.43
N ASP A 443 3.33 -4.94 21.57
CA ASP A 443 4.51 -5.03 20.70
C ASP A 443 4.35 -6.03 19.53
N ARG A 444 3.10 -6.32 19.14
CA ARG A 444 2.77 -7.34 18.13
C ARG A 444 1.59 -6.92 17.28
N PHE A 445 1.54 -7.50 16.09
CA PHE A 445 0.37 -7.52 15.24
C PHE A 445 -0.38 -8.84 15.40
N GLU A 446 -1.69 -8.74 15.64
CA GLU A 446 -2.60 -9.88 15.68
C GLU A 446 -3.57 -9.82 14.50
N ARG A 447 -3.72 -10.94 13.78
CA ARG A 447 -4.65 -10.99 12.65
C ARG A 447 -6.08 -10.89 13.14
N VAL A 448 -6.84 -9.96 12.58
CA VAL A 448 -8.30 -9.92 12.72
C VAL A 448 -8.90 -11.15 12.03
N THR A 449 -9.37 -12.11 12.83
CA THR A 449 -9.82 -13.42 12.33
C THR A 449 -11.24 -13.39 11.79
N MET A 450 -12.11 -12.58 12.39
CA MET A 450 -13.45 -12.29 11.92
C MET A 450 -13.42 -11.01 11.10
N LEU A 451 -12.90 -11.08 9.87
CA LEU A 451 -12.87 -9.94 8.97
C LEU A 451 -14.29 -9.36 8.79
N PRO A 452 -14.42 -8.03 8.67
CA PRO A 452 -15.65 -7.41 8.20
C PRO A 452 -16.12 -8.10 6.92
N MET A 453 -17.43 -8.25 6.75
CA MET A 453 -17.98 -8.98 5.60
C MET A 453 -17.45 -8.43 4.27
N ALA A 454 -17.28 -7.11 4.19
CA ALA A 454 -16.69 -6.36 3.07
C ALA A 454 -15.28 -6.83 2.69
N MET A 455 -14.49 -7.29 3.67
CA MET A 455 -13.10 -7.72 3.48
C MET A 455 -12.93 -9.25 3.47
N SER A 456 -14.01 -10.02 3.68
CA SER A 456 -13.93 -11.48 3.82
C SER A 456 -13.83 -12.24 2.49
N ARG A 457 -14.20 -11.60 1.37
CA ARG A 457 -14.25 -12.24 0.05
C ARG A 457 -12.85 -12.29 -0.59
N PRO A 458 -12.46 -13.41 -1.23
CA PRO A 458 -11.19 -13.47 -1.94
C PRO A 458 -11.19 -12.75 -3.30
N HIS A 459 -10.17 -11.93 -3.55
CA HIS A 459 -10.00 -11.13 -4.77
C HIS A 459 -8.58 -11.27 -5.36
N CYS A 460 -8.34 -10.64 -6.50
CA CYS A 460 -6.99 -10.45 -7.06
C CYS A 460 -6.58 -8.99 -6.92
N ASP A 461 -6.52 -8.50 -5.69
CA ASP A 461 -6.25 -7.08 -5.42
C ASP A 461 -4.79 -6.72 -5.74
N ARG A 462 -4.57 -5.46 -6.14
CA ARG A 462 -3.25 -4.93 -6.53
C ARG A 462 -2.96 -3.61 -5.85
N SER A 463 -3.76 -2.60 -6.17
CA SER A 463 -3.63 -1.25 -5.67
C SER A 463 -4.64 -0.97 -4.55
N ALA A 464 -4.30 -0.02 -3.70
CA ALA A 464 -5.21 0.59 -2.75
C ALA A 464 -4.74 2.01 -2.46
N VAL A 465 -5.67 2.87 -2.05
CA VAL A 465 -5.43 4.23 -1.53
C VAL A 465 -6.27 4.43 -0.29
N PHE A 466 -5.78 5.28 0.61
CA PHE A 466 -6.25 5.40 1.98
C PHE A 466 -6.41 6.87 2.35
N ALA A 467 -7.57 7.26 2.85
CA ALA A 467 -7.86 8.61 3.36
C ALA A 467 -9.20 8.59 4.08
N ASP A 468 -9.45 9.58 4.93
CA ASP A 468 -10.81 9.93 5.34
C ASP A 468 -11.53 10.62 4.17
N LEU A 469 -12.40 9.88 3.46
CA LEU A 469 -12.97 10.32 2.18
C LEU A 469 -14.36 10.94 2.34
N ASP A 470 -15.02 10.80 3.48
CA ASP A 470 -16.25 11.50 3.82
C ASP A 470 -16.15 12.54 4.95
N LEU A 471 -14.93 12.76 5.46
CA LEU A 471 -14.58 13.77 6.46
C LEU A 471 -15.27 13.52 7.81
N ASP A 472 -15.40 12.25 8.19
CA ASP A 472 -16.00 11.85 9.46
C ASP A 472 -14.96 11.46 10.55
N GLY A 473 -13.69 11.44 10.16
CA GLY A 473 -12.53 11.25 11.02
C GLY A 473 -11.88 9.88 10.91
N ASP A 474 -12.54 8.88 10.30
CA ASP A 474 -12.00 7.54 10.16
C ASP A 474 -11.43 7.25 8.75
N MET A 475 -10.55 6.25 8.66
CA MET A 475 -9.79 5.99 7.42
C MET A 475 -10.54 5.05 6.47
N ASP A 476 -11.01 5.57 5.35
CA ASP A 476 -11.60 4.81 4.25
C ASP A 476 -10.56 4.22 3.29
N ILE A 477 -11.00 3.26 2.48
CA ILE A 477 -10.13 2.57 1.51
C ILE A 477 -10.81 2.43 0.14
N ILE A 478 -10.09 2.78 -0.93
CA ILE A 478 -10.44 2.38 -2.30
C ILE A 478 -9.44 1.36 -2.80
N VAL A 479 -9.92 0.21 -3.29
CA VAL A 479 -9.10 -0.94 -3.70
C VAL A 479 -9.31 -1.27 -5.17
N GLY A 480 -8.21 -1.53 -5.88
CA GLY A 480 -8.22 -1.99 -7.28
C GLY A 480 -7.98 -3.50 -7.40
N GLU A 481 -8.92 -4.20 -8.05
CA GLU A 481 -8.79 -5.61 -8.40
C GLU A 481 -8.25 -5.78 -9.83
N LEU A 482 -7.25 -6.65 -10.02
CA LEU A 482 -6.73 -7.00 -11.35
C LEU A 482 -7.86 -7.52 -12.26
N ASN A 483 -8.13 -6.79 -13.35
CA ASN A 483 -9.20 -7.08 -14.30
C ASN A 483 -10.59 -7.18 -13.65
N GLY A 484 -10.79 -6.47 -12.54
CA GLY A 484 -12.01 -6.45 -11.74
C GLY A 484 -12.46 -5.03 -11.38
N PRO A 485 -13.59 -4.89 -10.67
CA PRO A 485 -14.11 -3.59 -10.27
C PRO A 485 -13.23 -2.94 -9.20
N LEU A 486 -13.29 -1.61 -9.12
CA LEU A 486 -12.88 -0.90 -7.91
C LEU A 486 -13.87 -1.18 -6.77
N ARG A 487 -13.38 -1.17 -5.53
CA ARG A 487 -14.22 -1.31 -4.34
C ARG A 487 -13.97 -0.16 -3.38
N VAL A 488 -15.04 0.42 -2.84
CA VAL A 488 -14.99 1.47 -1.81
C VAL A 488 -15.38 0.83 -0.48
N LEU A 489 -14.44 0.81 0.46
CA LEU A 489 -14.60 0.26 1.81
C LEU A 489 -14.67 1.44 2.77
N ARG A 490 -15.86 1.67 3.31
CA ARG A 490 -16.09 2.67 4.36
C ARG A 490 -15.69 2.10 5.70
N ASN A 491 -14.88 2.80 6.48
CA ASN A 491 -14.66 2.43 7.88
C ASN A 491 -15.90 2.85 8.69
N ASP A 492 -16.39 1.96 9.55
CA ASP A 492 -17.57 2.23 10.38
C ASP A 492 -17.11 2.31 11.85
N HIS A 493 -16.02 3.04 12.09
CA HIS A 493 -15.51 3.21 13.44
C HIS A 493 -16.49 4.05 14.27
N ASP A 494 -16.42 3.86 15.59
CA ASP A 494 -17.28 4.54 16.54
C ASP A 494 -16.91 6.04 16.65
N GLN A 495 -17.90 6.94 16.50
CA GLN A 495 -17.72 8.39 16.70
C GLN A 495 -17.58 8.81 18.18
N ASP A 496 -17.57 7.86 19.13
CA ASP A 496 -17.29 8.16 20.54
C ASP A 496 -15.82 8.52 20.80
N ASP A 497 -14.90 8.03 19.95
CA ASP A 497 -13.48 8.43 19.94
C ASP A 497 -13.27 9.70 19.09
N ASP A 498 -12.19 10.43 19.39
CA ASP A 498 -11.83 11.63 18.66
C ASP A 498 -10.70 11.34 17.65
N PHE A 499 -10.38 12.34 16.85
CA PHE A 499 -9.33 12.24 15.84
C PHE A 499 -8.72 13.62 15.57
N ILE A 500 -7.56 13.64 14.93
CA ILE A 500 -6.96 14.84 14.36
C ILE A 500 -6.41 14.48 12.99
N VAL A 501 -6.87 15.18 11.95
CA VAL A 501 -6.37 15.05 10.58
C VAL A 501 -5.61 16.31 10.21
N VAL A 502 -4.33 16.17 9.85
CA VAL A 502 -3.42 17.29 9.59
C VAL A 502 -2.99 17.29 8.13
N SER A 503 -3.27 18.38 7.43
CA SER A 503 -2.65 18.74 6.15
C SER A 503 -1.63 19.86 6.37
N LEU A 504 -0.58 19.92 5.54
CA LEU A 504 0.41 21.00 5.58
C LEU A 504 0.25 21.94 4.39
N LEU A 505 0.59 23.21 4.60
CA LEU A 505 0.71 24.22 3.55
C LEU A 505 1.98 25.05 3.76
N ASP A 506 2.95 24.96 2.84
CA ASP A 506 4.08 25.89 2.75
C ASP A 506 3.76 27.00 1.74
N PRO A 507 3.44 28.23 2.17
CA PRO A 507 3.03 29.32 1.28
C PRO A 507 4.22 30.08 0.67
N GLN A 508 5.45 29.59 0.83
CA GLN A 508 6.65 30.24 0.30
C GLN A 508 6.64 30.25 -1.24
N GLU A 509 6.73 31.44 -1.83
CA GLU A 509 6.71 31.64 -3.29
C GLU A 509 7.88 30.93 -4.02
N ASP A 510 8.95 30.59 -3.30
CA ASP A 510 10.13 29.87 -3.78
C ASP A 510 10.11 28.37 -3.48
N SER A 511 9.05 27.83 -2.87
CA SER A 511 8.88 26.40 -2.60
C SER A 511 7.88 25.80 -3.59
N ALA A 512 8.32 24.82 -4.39
CA ALA A 512 7.42 23.93 -5.15
C ALA A 512 7.12 22.65 -4.36
N ASN A 513 7.11 22.73 -3.02
CA ASN A 513 6.68 21.66 -2.13
C ASN A 513 5.59 22.18 -1.15
N PRO A 514 4.47 22.73 -1.64
CA PRO A 514 3.46 23.35 -0.80
C PRO A 514 2.80 22.36 0.16
N ARG A 515 2.75 21.07 -0.18
CA ARG A 515 2.18 20.02 0.67
C ARG A 515 3.15 19.49 1.75
N GLY A 516 4.40 19.99 1.77
CA GLY A 516 5.40 19.60 2.76
C GLY A 516 5.79 18.12 2.68
N LEU A 517 5.86 17.52 1.49
CA LEU A 517 6.40 16.17 1.30
C LEU A 517 7.82 16.08 1.89
N GLY A 518 8.07 15.03 2.67
CA GLY A 518 9.26 14.83 3.49
C GLY A 518 9.07 15.22 4.97
N SER A 519 7.97 15.90 5.32
CA SER A 519 7.75 16.35 6.71
C SER A 519 7.40 15.20 7.65
N MET A 520 7.79 15.35 8.92
CA MET A 520 7.27 14.55 10.03
C MET A 520 6.26 15.38 10.84
N VAL A 521 5.08 14.82 11.09
CA VAL A 521 4.05 15.38 11.96
C VAL A 521 4.00 14.55 13.23
N GLN A 522 4.27 15.16 14.37
CA GLN A 522 4.22 14.53 15.69
C GLN A 522 3.06 15.10 16.50
N LEU A 523 2.17 14.23 16.97
CA LEU A 523 1.10 14.55 17.91
C LEU A 523 1.52 14.19 19.33
N GLU A 524 1.37 15.14 20.25
CA GLU A 524 1.45 14.92 21.69
C GLU A 524 0.08 15.16 22.32
N HIS A 525 -0.47 14.11 22.95
CA HIS A 525 -1.78 14.15 23.59
C HIS A 525 -1.84 13.12 24.73
N ASP A 526 -2.36 13.51 25.90
CA ASP A 526 -2.49 12.65 27.10
C ASP A 526 -1.22 11.85 27.47
N GLY A 527 -0.04 12.44 27.24
CA GLY A 527 1.26 11.83 27.52
C GLY A 527 1.67 10.72 26.54
N ARG A 528 0.91 10.53 25.46
CA ARG A 528 1.27 9.69 24.31
C ARG A 528 1.86 10.57 23.20
N VAL A 529 2.69 9.94 22.38
CA VAL A 529 3.30 10.56 21.21
C VAL A 529 3.03 9.67 20.01
N GLN A 530 2.42 10.22 18.97
CA GLN A 530 2.23 9.57 17.67
C GLN A 530 3.01 10.33 16.60
N ARG A 531 3.50 9.64 15.57
CA ARG A 531 4.24 10.24 14.46
C ARG A 531 3.72 9.72 13.13
N ARG A 532 3.65 10.63 12.16
CA ARG A 532 3.34 10.33 10.76
C ARG A 532 4.33 11.06 9.86
N TRP A 533 4.71 10.44 8.76
CA TRP A 533 5.54 11.06 7.73
C TRP A 533 4.71 11.29 6.48
N LEU A 534 4.83 12.48 5.90
CA LEU A 534 4.23 12.80 4.62
C LEU A 534 5.24 12.43 3.52
N LEU A 535 5.16 11.21 3.01
CA LEU A 535 6.18 10.66 2.11
C LEU A 535 5.71 10.66 0.64
N GLY A 536 6.67 10.70 -0.28
CA GLY A 536 6.42 10.42 -1.69
C GLY A 536 6.52 8.93 -1.98
N GLY A 537 5.54 8.35 -2.70
CA GLY A 537 5.52 6.93 -3.06
C GLY A 537 4.79 6.03 -2.05
N GLY A 538 4.87 4.69 -2.24
CA GLY A 538 3.96 3.72 -1.59
C GLY A 538 2.48 3.96 -1.97
N PRO A 539 1.48 3.09 -1.68
CA PRO A 539 1.53 1.77 -1.04
C PRO A 539 1.78 0.58 -2.00
N PHE A 540 1.46 0.72 -3.29
CA PHE A 540 1.96 -0.11 -4.41
C PHE A 540 1.48 0.54 -5.71
N GLN A 541 2.41 1.15 -6.46
CA GLN A 541 2.18 1.90 -7.72
C GLN A 541 1.16 3.05 -7.66
N SER A 542 0.47 3.21 -6.53
CA SER A 542 -0.60 4.15 -6.24
C SER A 542 -0.04 5.27 -5.36
N VAL A 543 -0.82 6.30 -5.06
CA VAL A 543 -0.41 7.36 -4.11
C VAL A 543 -1.58 7.74 -3.21
N THR A 544 -1.30 7.78 -1.92
CA THR A 544 -2.16 8.34 -0.86
C THR A 544 -1.79 9.81 -0.66
N PRO A 545 -2.75 10.70 -0.32
CA PRO A 545 -2.49 12.11 -0.09
C PRO A 545 -1.47 12.35 1.04
N ALA A 546 -0.75 13.46 0.97
CA ALA A 546 0.16 13.94 2.01
C ALA A 546 -0.61 14.49 3.23
N ILE A 547 -1.31 13.61 3.95
CA ILE A 547 -2.16 13.93 5.09
C ILE A 547 -1.81 13.00 6.25
N ALA A 548 -1.63 13.55 7.45
CA ALA A 548 -1.39 12.79 8.66
C ALA A 548 -2.70 12.59 9.43
N HIS A 549 -3.08 11.34 9.66
CA HIS A 549 -4.22 10.96 10.49
C HIS A 549 -3.74 10.45 11.86
N PHE A 550 -4.42 10.90 12.90
CA PHE A 550 -4.22 10.47 14.27
C PHE A 550 -5.57 10.15 14.90
N GLY A 551 -5.78 8.90 15.29
CA GLY A 551 -6.85 8.57 16.22
C GLY A 551 -6.43 8.99 17.63
N ILE A 552 -7.37 9.58 18.35
CA ILE A 552 -7.21 9.85 19.78
C ILE A 552 -8.45 9.37 20.49
N GLY A 553 -8.29 8.49 21.48
CA GLY A 553 -9.42 8.11 22.32
C GLY A 553 -10.14 9.35 22.86
N ARG A 554 -11.45 9.24 23.09
CA ARG A 554 -12.33 10.36 23.48
C ARG A 554 -11.66 11.40 24.38
N SER A 555 -11.55 12.64 23.92
CA SER A 555 -10.89 13.70 24.66
C SER A 555 -11.50 15.08 24.45
N SER A 556 -11.45 15.90 25.50
CA SER A 556 -11.79 17.32 25.43
C SER A 556 -10.56 18.24 25.62
N GLU A 557 -9.37 17.65 25.78
CA GLU A 557 -8.14 18.37 26.00
C GLU A 557 -7.44 18.65 24.67
N SER A 558 -6.91 19.86 24.49
CA SER A 558 -6.13 20.22 23.31
C SER A 558 -4.93 19.29 23.15
N ALA A 559 -4.57 19.00 21.91
CA ALA A 559 -3.34 18.32 21.59
C ALA A 559 -2.32 19.29 20.99
N TRP A 560 -1.07 18.85 20.93
CA TRP A 560 0.03 19.63 20.37
C TRP A 560 0.61 18.91 19.17
N ILE A 561 0.66 19.60 18.04
CA ILE A 561 1.32 19.13 16.82
C ILE A 561 2.66 19.82 16.68
N THR A 562 3.74 19.04 16.62
CA THR A 562 5.05 19.48 16.15
C THR A 562 5.24 19.02 14.70
N VAL A 563 5.41 19.98 13.78
CA VAL A 563 5.80 19.71 12.40
C VAL A 563 7.30 19.93 12.27
N ILE A 564 8.02 18.92 11.78
CA ILE A 564 9.39 19.05 11.29
C ILE A 564 9.30 19.06 9.76
N TRP A 565 9.52 20.24 9.17
CA TRP A 565 9.50 20.46 7.73
C TRP A 565 10.75 19.84 7.06
N PRO A 566 10.76 19.65 5.73
CA PRO A 566 11.86 18.96 5.04
C PRO A 566 13.23 19.63 5.24
N ASP A 567 13.24 20.94 5.42
CA ASP A 567 14.46 21.72 5.69
C ASP A 567 14.88 21.74 7.17
N GLY A 568 14.20 20.99 8.02
CA GLY A 568 14.42 20.91 9.46
C GLY A 568 13.84 22.08 10.26
N PHE A 569 13.04 22.96 9.66
CA PHE A 569 12.27 23.95 10.42
C PHE A 569 11.26 23.23 11.31
N GLU A 570 11.19 23.62 12.58
CA GLU A 570 10.23 23.06 13.54
C GLU A 570 9.15 24.08 13.89
N GLN A 571 7.89 23.64 13.88
CA GLN A 571 6.74 24.47 14.26
C GLN A 571 5.81 23.70 15.20
N LEU A 572 5.45 24.34 16.30
CA LEU A 572 4.51 23.83 17.30
C LEU A 572 3.15 24.53 17.16
N THR A 573 2.06 23.76 17.09
CA THR A 573 0.69 24.25 16.96
C THR A 573 -0.25 23.54 17.94
N GLU A 574 -1.09 24.29 18.64
CA GLU A 574 -2.17 23.72 19.48
C GLU A 574 -3.39 23.41 18.59
N VAL A 575 -3.97 22.22 18.74
CA VAL A 575 -5.10 21.74 17.94
C VAL A 575 -6.19 21.13 18.83
N ALA A 576 -7.44 21.22 18.39
CA ALA A 576 -8.56 20.64 19.10
C ALA A 576 -8.82 19.19 18.65
N PRO A 577 -9.24 18.29 19.54
CA PRO A 577 -9.80 16.99 19.15
C PRO A 577 -10.98 17.12 18.18
N GLY A 578 -11.17 16.11 17.34
CA GLY A 578 -12.25 16.02 16.35
C GLY A 578 -12.13 17.04 15.22
N SER A 579 -10.91 17.31 14.74
CA SER A 579 -10.66 18.35 13.75
C SER A 579 -9.84 17.92 12.54
N HIS A 580 -10.21 18.50 11.39
CA HIS A 580 -9.35 18.60 10.21
C HIS A 580 -8.69 19.97 10.25
N VAL A 581 -7.36 20.00 10.21
CA VAL A 581 -6.57 21.22 10.32
C VAL A 581 -5.52 21.29 9.22
N THR A 582 -5.46 22.44 8.55
CA THR A 582 -4.33 22.80 7.69
C THR A 582 -3.35 23.64 8.50
N ILE A 583 -2.13 23.15 8.68
CA ILE A 583 -1.06 23.89 9.34
C ILE A 583 -0.25 24.62 8.27
N GLU A 584 -0.45 25.94 8.18
CA GLU A 584 0.41 26.80 7.38
C GLU A 584 1.78 26.97 8.04
N ARG A 585 2.84 26.89 7.23
CA ARG A 585 4.21 27.18 7.65
C ARG A 585 4.34 28.64 8.07
N SER A 586 4.83 28.86 9.28
CA SER A 586 5.11 30.19 9.81
C SER A 586 6.42 30.75 9.26
N VAL A 587 6.50 32.07 9.13
CA VAL A 587 7.72 32.76 8.72
C VAL A 587 8.73 32.71 9.87
N LYS A 588 9.95 32.24 9.60
CA LYS A 588 11.06 32.29 10.55
C LYS A 588 11.31 33.74 10.96
N GLU A 589 10.90 34.14 12.17
CA GLU A 589 11.27 35.44 12.71
C GLU A 589 12.80 35.51 12.75
N GLN A 590 13.41 36.31 11.86
CA GLN A 590 14.83 36.64 11.99
C GLN A 590 14.99 37.36 13.32
N GLY A 591 15.51 36.64 14.32
CA GLY A 591 15.75 37.17 15.65
C GLY A 591 16.43 38.52 15.55
N GLY A 592 15.72 39.55 16.00
CA GLY A 592 16.26 40.90 16.08
C GLY A 592 17.52 40.84 16.91
N ASP A 593 18.66 41.12 16.28
CA ASP A 593 19.94 41.29 16.95
C ASP A 593 19.75 42.38 18.01
N GLY A 594 19.67 41.96 19.27
CA GLY A 594 19.46 42.82 20.41
C GLY A 594 20.64 43.77 20.55
N SER A 595 20.36 45.04 20.25
CA SER A 595 21.22 46.23 20.36
C SER A 595 22.15 46.28 21.57
#